data_AF-A0A1Q5MWQ6-F1
#
_entry.id   AF-A0A1Q5MWQ6-F1
#
_cell.length_a   1.000
_cell.length_b   1.000
_cell.length_c   1.000
_cell.angle_alpha   90.00
_cell.angle_beta   90.00
_cell.angle_gamma   90.00
#
_symmetry.space_group_name_H-M   'P 1'
#
loop_
_entity.id
_entity.type
_entity.pdbx_description
1 polymer ?
#
loop_
_entity_poly.entity_id
_entity_poly.type
_entity_poly.pdbx_seq_one_letter_code
_entity_poly.pdbx_strand_id
1 'polypeptide(L)'
;MLALRPARPVRAREAGAASAHTSQDLVREFHEAFGLDAASGPVGVTPELARHRQVLLEEEVAELGEATASGRLVDIAHELADVVYLAYGTAVVHGIDLDAVLAEVHRANMSKLGPDGRPVLREDGKVLKGAGYRPPRVADVLRAQS
;
A
#
# COMPACT_ATOMS: atom_id res chain seq x y z
N MET A 1 -26.15 -12.15 -10.95
CA MET A 1 -26.32 -11.19 -9.83
C MET A 1 -25.46 -11.68 -8.68
N LEU A 2 -24.25 -11.12 -8.51
CA LEU A 2 -23.25 -11.62 -7.55
C LEU A 2 -23.61 -11.10 -6.15
N ALA A 3 -24.09 -11.98 -5.26
CA ALA A 3 -24.46 -11.60 -3.91
C ALA A 3 -23.21 -11.31 -3.05
N LEU A 4 -23.10 -10.09 -2.53
CA LEU A 4 -22.04 -9.69 -1.60
C LEU A 4 -22.16 -10.50 -0.30
N ARG A 5 -21.10 -11.23 0.06
CA ARG A 5 -21.02 -11.97 1.34
C ARG A 5 -20.86 -10.97 2.52
N PRO A 6 -21.49 -11.24 3.69
CA PRO A 6 -21.35 -10.37 4.85
C PRO A 6 -19.90 -10.39 5.39
N ALA A 7 -19.40 -9.22 5.79
CA ALA A 7 -18.08 -9.07 6.39
C ALA A 7 -17.97 -9.88 7.70
N ARG A 8 -16.88 -10.65 7.85
CA ARG A 8 -16.58 -11.39 9.08
C ARG A 8 -15.96 -10.46 10.13
N PRO A 9 -16.23 -10.67 11.44
CA PRO A 9 -15.54 -9.94 12.50
C PRO A 9 -14.05 -10.27 12.51
N VAL A 10 -13.20 -9.24 12.49
CA VAL A 10 -11.74 -9.39 12.60
C VAL A 10 -11.39 -9.59 14.06
N ARG A 11 -10.81 -10.75 14.41
CA ARG A 11 -10.13 -10.93 15.70
C ARG A 11 -8.72 -10.33 15.58
N ALA A 12 -8.34 -9.48 16.53
CA ALA A 12 -6.97 -9.02 16.67
C ALA A 12 -6.05 -10.24 16.85
N ARG A 13 -5.03 -10.39 15.98
CA ARG A 13 -3.97 -11.37 16.19
C ARG A 13 -2.98 -10.79 17.20
N GLU A 14 -2.67 -11.56 18.23
CA GLU A 14 -1.52 -11.30 19.09
C GLU A 14 -0.23 -11.49 18.28
N ALA A 15 0.70 -10.54 18.41
CA ALA A 15 1.97 -10.53 17.71
C ALA A 15 2.98 -11.46 18.41
N GLY A 16 3.38 -12.54 17.72
CA GLY A 16 4.49 -13.40 18.10
C GLY A 16 5.73 -13.08 17.25
N ALA A 17 6.88 -12.94 17.90
CA ALA A 17 8.14 -12.44 17.35
C ALA A 17 8.88 -13.41 16.41
N ALA A 18 9.29 -12.88 15.25
CA ALA A 18 10.54 -13.12 14.53
C ALA A 18 10.75 -11.88 13.64
N SER A 19 11.96 -11.31 13.59
CA SER A 19 12.26 -10.15 12.72
C SER A 19 12.28 -10.62 11.26
N ALA A 20 11.10 -10.86 10.68
CA ALA A 20 10.94 -11.01 9.24
C ALA A 20 11.15 -9.64 8.60
N HIS A 21 12.01 -9.58 7.58
CA HIS A 21 12.16 -8.41 6.73
C HIS A 21 10.78 -7.92 6.28
N THR A 22 10.52 -6.62 6.39
CA THR A 22 9.31 -6.05 5.80
C THR A 22 9.42 -6.07 4.28
N SER A 23 8.30 -5.84 3.57
CA SER A 23 8.35 -5.69 2.12
C SER A 23 9.28 -4.55 1.69
N GLN A 24 9.35 -3.48 2.50
CA GLN A 24 10.25 -2.36 2.24
C GLN A 24 11.73 -2.75 2.42
N ASP A 25 12.06 -3.57 3.42
CA ASP A 25 13.44 -4.06 3.63
C ASP A 25 13.95 -4.86 2.42
N LEU A 26 13.12 -5.76 1.87
CA LEU A 26 13.47 -6.56 0.68
C LEU A 26 13.78 -5.69 -0.54
N VAL A 27 13.02 -4.61 -0.72
CA VAL A 27 13.19 -3.71 -1.87
C VAL A 27 14.38 -2.78 -1.66
N ARG A 28 14.63 -2.32 -0.43
CA ARG A 28 15.84 -1.57 -0.10
C ARG A 28 17.10 -2.40 -0.36
N GLU A 29 17.11 -3.66 0.07
CA GLU A 29 18.21 -4.59 -0.22
C GLU A 29 18.46 -4.69 -1.73
N PHE A 30 17.42 -4.81 -2.54
CA PHE A 30 17.55 -4.79 -4.00
C PHE A 30 18.16 -3.48 -4.52
N HIS A 31 17.69 -2.32 -4.07
CA HIS A 31 18.27 -1.05 -4.51
C HIS A 31 19.75 -0.93 -4.14
N GLU A 32 20.13 -1.34 -2.94
CA GLU A 32 21.52 -1.31 -2.46
C GLU A 32 22.41 -2.30 -3.23
N ALA A 33 21.94 -3.53 -3.45
CA ALA A 33 22.68 -4.56 -4.19
C ALA A 33 22.90 -4.19 -5.66
N PHE A 34 21.96 -3.46 -6.27
CA PHE A 34 22.01 -3.07 -7.69
C PHE A 34 22.49 -1.63 -7.91
N GLY A 35 22.89 -0.90 -6.85
CA GLY A 35 23.40 0.46 -6.95
C GLY A 35 22.38 1.49 -7.43
N LEU A 36 21.10 1.28 -7.10
CA LEU A 36 19.99 2.18 -7.40
C LEU A 36 19.80 3.22 -6.29
N ASP A 37 19.07 4.29 -6.59
CA ASP A 37 18.76 5.33 -5.61
C ASP A 37 17.98 4.79 -4.41
N ALA A 38 18.48 5.05 -3.21
CA ALA A 38 17.87 4.64 -1.94
C ALA A 38 18.11 5.70 -0.86
N ALA A 39 17.21 6.67 -0.75
CA ALA A 39 17.37 7.75 0.21
C ALA A 39 17.21 7.26 1.66
N SER A 40 17.96 7.85 2.59
CA SER A 40 17.94 7.53 4.01
C SER A 40 16.83 8.22 4.80
N GLY A 41 16.10 9.15 4.17
CA GLY A 41 14.97 9.87 4.74
C GLY A 41 14.17 10.62 3.67
N PRO A 42 13.00 11.17 4.02
CA PRO A 42 12.10 11.81 3.07
C PRO A 42 12.76 12.90 2.24
N VAL A 43 12.76 12.74 0.92
CA VAL A 43 13.41 13.68 0.00
C VAL A 43 12.63 13.80 -1.31
N GLY A 44 12.63 15.01 -1.88
CA GLY A 44 12.19 15.22 -3.26
C GLY A 44 13.26 14.75 -4.25
N VAL A 45 12.85 14.17 -5.38
CA VAL A 45 13.76 13.71 -6.42
C VAL A 45 13.69 14.58 -7.68
N THR A 46 14.60 14.37 -8.62
CA THR A 46 14.58 15.08 -9.90
C THR A 46 13.33 14.72 -10.70
N PRO A 47 12.81 15.63 -11.56
CA PRO A 47 11.68 15.33 -12.43
C PRO A 47 11.92 14.12 -13.33
N GLU A 48 13.15 13.90 -13.78
CA GLU A 48 13.52 12.76 -14.62
C GLU A 48 13.38 11.44 -13.87
N LEU A 49 13.85 11.37 -12.61
CA LEU A 49 13.72 10.18 -11.79
C LEU A 49 12.25 9.93 -11.40
N ALA A 50 11.51 10.97 -11.01
CA ALA A 50 10.08 10.87 -10.71
C ALA A 50 9.30 10.33 -11.92
N ARG A 51 9.56 10.85 -13.12
CA ARG A 51 8.95 10.37 -14.36
C ARG A 51 9.32 8.93 -14.67
N HIS A 52 10.58 8.54 -14.44
CA HIS A 52 11.01 7.17 -14.65
C HIS A 52 10.25 6.19 -13.72
N ARG A 53 10.12 6.52 -12.43
CA ARG A 53 9.31 5.72 -11.49
C ARG A 53 7.83 5.63 -11.88
N GLN A 54 7.26 6.73 -12.40
CA GLN A 54 5.89 6.76 -12.87
C GLN A 54 5.67 5.80 -14.05
N VAL A 55 6.56 5.83 -15.06
CA VAL A 55 6.45 4.94 -16.23
C VAL A 55 6.47 3.48 -15.81
N LEU A 56 7.41 3.08 -14.94
CA LEU A 56 7.47 1.70 -14.45
C LEU A 56 6.19 1.29 -13.72
N LEU A 57 5.65 2.15 -12.86
CA LEU A 57 4.37 1.86 -12.17
C LEU A 57 3.18 1.75 -13.13
N GLU A 58 3.16 2.55 -14.21
CA GLU A 58 2.11 2.48 -15.23
C GLU A 58 2.19 1.17 -16.03
N GLU A 59 3.39 0.68 -16.31
CA GLU A 59 3.63 -0.62 -16.95
C GLU A 59 3.07 -1.76 -16.09
N GLU A 60 3.48 -1.89 -14.82
CA GLU A 60 3.00 -2.98 -13.94
C GLU A 60 1.48 -2.96 -13.71
N VAL A 61 0.88 -1.77 -13.64
CA VAL A 61 -0.59 -1.64 -13.51
C VAL A 61 -1.31 -2.09 -14.77
N ALA A 62 -0.73 -1.86 -15.96
CA ALA A 62 -1.29 -2.34 -17.21
C ALA A 62 -1.22 -3.88 -17.29
N GLU A 63 -0.09 -4.47 -16.92
CA GLU A 63 0.12 -5.93 -16.88
C GLU A 63 -0.83 -6.61 -15.90
N LEU A 64 -1.03 -6.04 -14.70
CA LEU A 64 -2.05 -6.49 -13.76
C LEU A 64 -3.47 -6.45 -14.35
N GLY A 65 -3.78 -5.42 -15.15
CA GLY A 65 -5.04 -5.33 -15.89
C GLY A 65 -5.24 -6.50 -16.85
N GLU A 66 -4.20 -6.89 -17.59
CA GLU A 66 -4.23 -8.04 -18.49
C GLU A 66 -4.34 -9.38 -17.73
N ALA A 67 -3.59 -9.55 -16.65
CA ALA A 67 -3.64 -10.75 -15.81
C ALA A 67 -5.03 -10.95 -15.16
N THR A 68 -5.64 -9.86 -14.68
CA THR A 68 -7.00 -9.93 -14.12
C THR A 68 -8.05 -10.26 -15.18
N ALA A 69 -7.87 -9.82 -16.44
CA ALA A 69 -8.73 -10.19 -17.55
C ALA A 69 -8.57 -11.67 -17.97
N SER A 70 -7.36 -12.23 -17.87
CA SER A 70 -7.09 -13.64 -18.18
C SER A 70 -7.66 -14.62 -17.13
N GLY A 71 -7.80 -14.16 -15.87
CA GLY A 71 -8.40 -14.92 -14.77
C GLY A 71 -7.50 -16.02 -14.18
N ARG A 72 -6.23 -16.13 -14.62
CA ARG A 72 -5.29 -17.09 -14.03
C ARG A 72 -4.74 -16.54 -12.71
N LEU A 73 -5.03 -17.23 -11.61
CA LEU A 73 -4.63 -16.77 -10.27
C LEU A 73 -3.12 -16.62 -10.08
N VAL A 74 -2.31 -17.44 -10.77
CA VAL A 74 -0.85 -17.34 -10.70
C VAL A 74 -0.37 -16.03 -11.29
N ASP A 75 -0.85 -15.67 -12.49
CA ASP A 75 -0.51 -14.40 -13.13
C ASP A 75 -0.97 -13.22 -12.29
N ILE A 76 -2.23 -13.25 -11.80
CA ILE A 76 -2.76 -12.17 -10.94
C ILE A 76 -1.89 -11.99 -9.69
N ALA A 77 -1.44 -13.08 -9.08
CA ALA A 77 -0.58 -13.00 -7.91
C ALA A 77 0.82 -12.43 -8.23
N HIS A 78 1.35 -12.72 -9.41
CA HIS A 78 2.61 -12.19 -9.91
C HIS A 78 2.51 -10.67 -10.11
N GLU A 79 1.58 -10.23 -10.94
CA GLU A 79 1.45 -8.80 -11.28
C GLU A 79 1.05 -7.95 -10.07
N LEU A 80 0.30 -8.52 -9.11
CA LEU A 80 0.05 -7.86 -7.83
C LEU A 80 1.33 -7.65 -7.02
N ALA A 81 2.24 -8.63 -7.04
CA ALA A 81 3.52 -8.53 -6.36
C ALA A 81 4.39 -7.44 -7.02
N ASP A 82 4.42 -7.37 -8.35
CA ASP A 82 5.25 -6.40 -9.08
C ASP A 82 4.78 -4.96 -8.87
N VAL A 83 3.46 -4.70 -8.93
CA VAL A 83 2.90 -3.38 -8.56
C VAL A 83 3.31 -2.98 -7.14
N VAL A 84 3.22 -3.89 -6.17
CA VAL A 84 3.61 -3.61 -4.78
C VAL A 84 5.11 -3.39 -4.66
N TYR A 85 5.92 -4.18 -5.36
CA TYR A 85 7.38 -4.08 -5.36
C TYR A 85 7.85 -2.74 -5.92
N LEU A 86 7.28 -2.30 -7.06
CA LEU A 86 7.56 -0.99 -7.66
C LEU A 86 7.04 0.18 -6.82
N ALA A 87 5.94 0.01 -6.10
CA ALA A 87 5.44 1.01 -5.16
C ALA A 87 6.42 1.21 -3.99
N TYR A 88 6.90 0.12 -3.36
CA TYR A 88 7.93 0.19 -2.33
C TYR A 88 9.25 0.74 -2.88
N GLY A 89 9.66 0.36 -4.10
CA GLY A 89 10.89 0.89 -4.70
C GLY A 89 10.82 2.40 -4.93
N THR A 90 9.62 2.90 -5.26
CA THR A 90 9.39 4.35 -5.37
C THR A 90 9.48 5.03 -4.01
N ALA A 91 8.97 4.39 -2.95
CA ALA A 91 9.13 4.91 -1.58
C ALA A 91 10.59 4.90 -1.11
N VAL A 92 11.35 3.85 -1.41
CA VAL A 92 12.80 3.74 -1.12
C VAL A 92 13.58 4.87 -1.80
N VAL A 93 13.30 5.16 -3.07
CA VAL A 93 13.89 6.29 -3.82
C VAL A 93 13.64 7.64 -3.13
N HIS A 94 12.45 7.82 -2.56
CA HIS A 94 12.09 9.04 -1.81
C HIS A 94 12.44 8.98 -0.32
N GLY A 95 13.00 7.87 0.17
CA GLY A 95 13.33 7.67 1.58
C GLY A 95 12.13 7.69 2.52
N ILE A 96 10.95 7.34 2.00
CA ILE A 96 9.70 7.28 2.76
C ILE A 96 9.58 5.89 3.38
N ASP A 97 9.40 5.80 4.69
CA ASP A 97 8.90 4.58 5.34
C ASP A 97 7.41 4.43 4.98
N LEU A 98 7.16 3.59 3.96
CA LEU A 98 5.84 3.34 3.40
C LEU A 98 5.01 2.45 4.32
N ASP A 99 5.64 1.55 5.08
CA ASP A 99 4.95 0.73 6.08
C ASP A 99 4.28 1.63 7.14
N ALA A 100 4.98 2.66 7.64
CA ALA A 100 4.42 3.64 8.57
C ALA A 100 3.29 4.47 7.94
N VAL A 101 3.42 4.86 6.68
CA VAL A 101 2.36 5.59 5.96
C VAL A 101 1.12 4.70 5.75
N LEU A 102 1.31 3.44 5.35
CA LEU A 102 0.24 2.45 5.20
C LEU A 102 -0.46 2.18 6.53
N ALA A 103 0.26 2.10 7.64
CA ALA A 103 -0.32 1.95 8.97
C ALA A 103 -1.25 3.12 9.34
N GLU A 104 -0.86 4.37 9.03
CA GLU A 104 -1.71 5.55 9.27
C GLU A 104 -2.92 5.59 8.33
N VAL A 105 -2.75 5.23 7.05
CA VAL A 105 -3.86 5.08 6.10
C VAL A 105 -4.82 4.00 6.56
N HIS A 106 -4.31 2.87 7.05
CA HIS A 106 -5.10 1.79 7.62
C HIS A 106 -5.88 2.27 8.85
N ARG A 107 -5.24 2.93 9.81
CA ARG A 107 -5.90 3.54 10.98
C ARG A 107 -7.07 4.44 10.58
N ALA A 108 -6.84 5.32 9.59
CA ALA A 108 -7.88 6.20 9.07
C ALA A 108 -9.01 5.43 8.38
N ASN A 109 -8.70 4.39 7.60
CA ASN A 109 -9.70 3.53 6.97
C ASN A 109 -10.55 2.77 8.00
N MET A 110 -9.93 2.24 9.06
CA MET A 110 -10.65 1.54 10.12
C MET A 110 -11.54 2.47 10.95
N SER A 111 -11.24 3.77 11.03
CA SER A 111 -12.13 4.75 11.66
C SER A 111 -13.46 4.99 10.93
N LYS A 112 -13.63 4.42 9.71
CA LYS A 112 -14.90 4.48 8.96
C LYS A 112 -15.98 3.58 9.55
N LEU A 113 -15.62 2.61 10.39
CA LEU A 113 -16.58 1.72 11.05
C LEU A 113 -17.50 2.51 11.99
N GLY A 114 -18.79 2.16 11.99
CA GLY A 114 -19.78 2.68 12.91
C GLY A 114 -19.59 2.17 14.34
N PRO A 115 -20.40 2.67 15.29
CA PRO A 115 -20.36 2.23 16.69
C PRO A 115 -20.59 0.72 16.88
N ASP A 116 -21.26 0.07 15.93
CA ASP A 116 -21.52 -1.38 15.90
C ASP A 116 -20.39 -2.20 15.24
N GLY A 117 -19.30 -1.53 14.84
CA GLY A 117 -18.16 -2.14 14.14
C GLY A 117 -18.44 -2.46 12.67
N ARG A 118 -19.51 -1.92 12.07
CA ARG A 118 -19.87 -2.18 10.66
C ARG A 118 -19.64 -0.95 9.77
N PRO A 119 -19.23 -1.14 8.50
CA PRO A 119 -19.14 -0.03 7.55
C PRO A 119 -20.53 0.34 7.01
N VAL A 120 -20.71 1.61 6.64
CA VAL A 120 -21.81 2.04 5.78
C VAL A 120 -21.35 1.91 4.33
N LEU A 121 -22.09 1.17 3.50
CA LEU A 121 -21.76 0.93 2.10
C LEU A 121 -22.71 1.70 1.18
N ARG A 122 -22.18 2.20 0.06
CA ARG A 122 -22.97 2.63 -1.11
C ARG A 122 -23.40 1.40 -1.92
N GLU A 123 -24.34 1.58 -2.84
CA GLU A 123 -24.86 0.52 -3.74
C GLU A 123 -23.77 -0.21 -4.53
N ASP A 124 -22.68 0.46 -4.90
CA ASP A 124 -21.55 -0.14 -5.61
C ASP A 124 -20.54 -0.85 -4.67
N GLY A 125 -20.85 -0.96 -3.39
CA GLY A 125 -19.98 -1.56 -2.38
C GLY A 125 -18.92 -0.62 -1.80
N LYS A 126 -18.88 0.66 -2.21
CA LYS A 126 -17.92 1.63 -1.67
C LYS A 126 -18.18 1.88 -0.18
N VAL A 127 -17.14 1.73 0.64
CA VAL A 127 -17.16 2.10 2.07
C VAL A 127 -17.24 3.62 2.21
N LEU A 128 -18.31 4.10 2.83
CA LEU A 128 -18.55 5.51 3.14
C LEU A 128 -17.87 5.92 4.45
N LYS A 129 -17.69 7.24 4.62
CA LYS A 129 -17.17 7.82 5.85
C LYS A 129 -18.30 7.89 6.89
N GLY A 130 -18.20 7.12 7.97
CA GLY A 130 -19.12 7.21 9.11
C GLY A 130 -18.86 8.46 9.98
N ALA A 131 -19.74 8.69 10.96
CA ALA A 131 -19.64 9.85 11.86
C ALA A 131 -18.33 9.88 12.69
N GLY A 132 -17.73 8.73 12.96
CA GLY A 132 -16.47 8.59 13.69
C GLY A 132 -15.19 8.71 12.84
N TYR A 133 -15.32 9.00 11.55
CA TYR A 133 -14.19 9.04 10.63
C TYR A 133 -13.14 10.09 11.01
N ARG A 134 -11.87 9.68 10.99
CA ARG A 134 -10.71 10.53 11.18
C ARG A 134 -9.79 10.41 9.95
N PRO A 135 -9.48 11.49 9.24
CA PRO A 135 -8.61 11.43 8.06
C PRO A 135 -7.19 10.97 8.42
N PRO A 136 -6.43 10.43 7.46
CA PRO A 136 -5.04 10.08 7.68
C PRO A 136 -4.19 11.33 7.83
N ARG A 137 -3.25 11.30 8.76
CA ARG A 137 -2.31 12.37 9.09
C ARG A 137 -0.94 12.08 8.48
N VAL A 138 -0.92 11.83 7.16
CA VAL A 138 0.31 11.45 6.44
C VAL A 138 1.42 12.48 6.59
N ALA A 139 1.08 13.77 6.62
CA ALA A 139 2.06 14.83 6.83
C ALA A 139 2.75 14.74 8.21
N ASP A 140 2.04 14.30 9.25
CA ASP A 140 2.61 14.12 10.59
C ASP A 140 3.56 12.92 10.60
N VAL A 141 3.17 11.82 9.94
CA VAL A 141 4.01 10.62 9.76
C VAL A 141 5.28 10.96 9.00
N LEU A 142 5.17 11.67 7.89
CA LEU A 142 6.33 12.04 7.07
C LEU A 142 7.30 12.95 7.84
N ARG A 143 6.80 13.93 8.61
CA ARG A 143 7.65 14.78 9.46
C ARG A 143 8.37 14.00 10.56
N ALA A 144 7.81 12.90 11.03
CA ALA A 144 8.45 12.04 12.03
C ALA A 144 9.57 11.14 11.46
N GLN A 145 9.70 11.08 10.13
CA GLN A 145 10.75 10.33 9.42
C GLN A 145 11.95 11.21 9.03
N SER A 146 11.89 12.52 9.31
CA SER A 146 12.92 13.52 8.96
C SER A 146 13.85 13.84 10.12
#